data_AF-A0A834HX93-F1
#
_entry.id   AF-A0A834HX93-F1
#
_cell.length_a   1.000
_cell.length_b   1.000
_cell.length_c   1.000
_cell.angle_alpha   90.00
_cell.angle_beta   90.00
_cell.angle_gamma   90.00
#
_symmetry.space_group_name_H-M   'P 1'
#
loop_
_entity.id
_entity.type
_entity.pdbx_description
1 polymer ?
#
loop_
_entity_poly.entity_id
_entity_poly.type
_entity_poly.pdbx_seq_one_letter_code
_entity_poly.pdbx_strand_id
1 'polypeptide(L)'
;MFLYSWSGFVYSCITHMMFINLLIFGAVQLQILQIKLRNVANNTQPITPKETTQLLKQLIVEHKNAINFINTLNEKTKSIVLMEFIFSSMDVASVARSLTNGTINISSLGWMFLFFILLSLQIFAMAWNTNEIKIQSLAISDAMFESSWYLMDKEGQQLTHIVMMRAQKPLAITIGPFGPMTTQSALLMFKAAYSYISIM
;
A
#
# COMPACT_ATOMS: atom_id res chain seq x y z
N MET A 1 34.19 -12.93 0.48
CA MET A 1 33.43 -11.89 -0.25
C MET A 1 31.99 -12.33 -0.51
N PHE A 2 31.74 -13.52 -1.09
CA PHE A 2 30.39 -14.05 -1.35
C PHE A 2 29.47 -14.20 -0.12
N LEU A 3 30.00 -14.55 1.06
CA LEU A 3 29.19 -14.65 2.28
C LEU A 3 28.69 -13.28 2.80
N TYR A 4 29.47 -12.22 2.58
CA TYR A 4 29.10 -10.85 2.98
C TYR A 4 28.06 -10.24 2.03
N SER A 5 28.14 -10.51 0.72
CA SER A 5 27.11 -10.10 -0.24
C SER A 5 25.80 -10.86 -0.04
N TRP A 6 25.86 -12.16 0.26
CA TRP A 6 24.68 -12.98 0.53
C TRP A 6 23.95 -12.55 1.80
N SER A 7 24.68 -12.32 2.90
CA SER A 7 24.09 -11.81 4.14
C SER A 7 23.43 -10.44 3.94
N GLY A 8 24.06 -9.52 3.20
CA GLY A 8 23.47 -8.22 2.88
C GLY A 8 22.14 -8.32 2.13
N PHE A 9 22.06 -9.20 1.12
CA PHE A 9 20.81 -9.45 0.38
C PHE A 9 19.70 -9.99 1.29
N VAL A 10 20.02 -10.96 2.15
CA VAL A 10 19.05 -11.53 3.10
C VAL A 10 18.54 -10.46 4.07
N TYR A 11 19.42 -9.61 4.60
CA TYR A 11 19.00 -8.51 5.48
C TYR A 11 18.07 -7.53 4.77
N SER A 12 18.39 -7.14 3.53
CA SER A 12 17.51 -6.29 2.71
C SER A 12 16.13 -6.94 2.55
N CYS A 13 16.05 -8.20 2.09
CA CYS A 13 14.77 -8.89 1.92
C CYS A 13 13.93 -8.92 3.21
N ILE A 14 14.54 -9.17 4.38
CA ILE A 14 13.82 -9.19 5.66
C ILE A 14 13.24 -7.80 5.97
N THR A 15 14.00 -6.72 5.75
CA THR A 15 13.51 -5.36 6.00
C THR A 15 12.35 -4.98 5.08
N HIS A 16 12.40 -5.36 3.79
CA HIS A 16 11.30 -5.13 2.86
C HIS A 16 10.07 -5.95 3.23
N MET A 17 10.25 -7.22 3.62
CA MET A 17 9.16 -8.07 4.10
C MET A 17 8.49 -7.46 5.33
N MET A 18 9.26 -6.98 6.31
CA MET A 18 8.69 -6.28 7.48
C MET A 18 7.87 -5.06 7.07
N PHE A 19 8.38 -4.25 6.14
CA PHE A 19 7.65 -3.06 5.68
C PHE A 19 6.36 -3.42 4.93
N ILE A 20 6.40 -4.42 4.04
CA ILE A 20 5.21 -4.94 3.35
C ILE A 20 4.17 -5.45 4.36
N ASN A 21 4.59 -6.17 5.40
CA ASN A 21 3.68 -6.64 6.44
C ASN A 21 2.97 -5.49 7.17
N LEU A 22 3.66 -4.38 7.46
CA LEU A 22 3.04 -3.19 8.05
C LEU A 22 2.01 -2.55 7.10
N LEU A 23 2.29 -2.52 5.80
CA LEU A 23 1.36 -2.02 4.79
C LEU A 23 0.12 -2.91 4.69
N ILE A 24 0.32 -4.24 4.63
CA ILE A 24 -0.78 -5.22 4.61
C ILE A 24 -1.63 -5.07 5.86
N PHE A 25 -1.02 -4.93 7.04
CA PHE A 25 -1.74 -4.72 8.29
C PHE A 25 -2.63 -3.48 8.22
N GLY A 26 -2.13 -2.36 7.69
CA GLY A 26 -2.92 -1.16 7.45
C GLY A 26 -4.08 -1.39 6.46
N ALA A 27 -3.82 -2.07 5.34
CA ALA A 27 -4.84 -2.38 4.34
C ALA A 27 -5.96 -3.29 4.90
N VAL A 28 -5.57 -4.31 5.66
CA VAL A 28 -6.51 -5.25 6.31
C VAL A 28 -7.36 -4.54 7.36
N GLN A 29 -6.79 -3.62 8.15
CA GLN A 29 -7.58 -2.82 9.09
C GLN A 29 -8.69 -2.02 8.38
N LEU A 30 -8.39 -1.46 7.21
CA LEU A 30 -9.39 -0.76 6.39
C LEU A 30 -10.46 -1.73 5.85
N GLN A 31 -10.07 -2.91 5.37
CA GLN A 31 -11.01 -3.93 4.90
C GLN A 31 -11.94 -4.45 6.00
N ILE A 32 -11.40 -4.77 7.18
CA ILE A 32 -12.21 -5.20 8.32
C ILE A 32 -13.21 -4.12 8.69
N LEU A 33 -12.76 -2.86 8.71
CA LEU A 33 -13.63 -1.73 9.00
C LEU A 33 -14.76 -1.60 7.95
N GLN A 34 -14.48 -1.75 6.65
CA GLN A 34 -15.51 -1.74 5.61
C GLN A 34 -16.57 -2.80 5.86
N ILE A 35 -16.16 -4.04 6.18
CA ILE A 35 -17.08 -5.15 6.46
C ILE A 35 -17.95 -4.83 7.69
N LYS A 36 -17.34 -4.32 8.77
CA LYS A 36 -18.08 -3.91 9.97
C LYS A 36 -19.09 -2.80 9.64
N LEU A 37 -18.67 -1.77 8.91
CA LEU A 37 -19.52 -0.63 8.52
C LEU A 37 -20.72 -1.07 7.67
N ARG A 38 -20.50 -1.94 6.68
CA ARG A 38 -21.58 -2.49 5.84
C ARG A 38 -22.61 -3.27 6.68
N ASN A 39 -22.17 -3.97 7.71
CA ASN A 39 -23.01 -4.82 8.54
C ASN A 39 -23.73 -4.07 9.69
N VAL A 40 -23.28 -2.86 10.08
CA VAL A 40 -23.85 -2.11 11.22
C VAL A 40 -25.35 -1.88 11.10
N ALA A 41 -25.83 -1.55 9.91
CA ALA A 41 -27.23 -1.24 9.68
C ALA A 41 -28.03 -2.42 9.11
N ASN A 42 -27.34 -3.47 8.64
CA ASN A 42 -27.96 -4.66 8.04
C ASN A 42 -28.13 -5.80 9.06
N ASN A 43 -27.68 -5.63 10.30
CA ASN A 43 -27.86 -6.61 11.36
C ASN A 43 -29.34 -6.85 11.64
N THR A 44 -29.75 -8.12 11.51
CA THR A 44 -31.11 -8.64 11.60
C THR A 44 -31.70 -8.67 13.01
N GLN A 45 -30.94 -8.25 14.02
CA GLN A 45 -31.43 -8.13 15.39
C GLN A 45 -32.03 -6.74 15.60
N PRO A 46 -33.13 -6.59 16.35
CA PRO A 46 -33.73 -5.29 16.65
C PRO A 46 -32.85 -4.52 17.63
N ILE A 47 -31.70 -4.04 17.15
CA ILE A 47 -30.83 -3.12 17.87
C ILE A 47 -31.57 -1.80 17.89
N THR A 48 -31.76 -1.21 19.08
CA THR A 48 -32.42 0.08 19.17
C THR A 48 -31.63 1.12 18.36
N PRO A 49 -32.30 2.12 17.74
CA PRO A 49 -31.61 3.13 16.94
C PRO A 49 -30.53 3.92 17.71
N LYS A 50 -30.55 3.88 19.05
CA LYS A 50 -29.50 4.45 19.90
C LYS A 50 -28.25 3.56 19.98
N GLU A 51 -28.43 2.24 20.06
CA GLU A 51 -27.34 1.27 20.14
C GLU A 51 -26.59 1.17 18.80
N THR A 52 -27.30 1.24 17.66
CA THR A 52 -26.66 1.30 16.33
C THR A 52 -25.78 2.54 16.19
N THR A 53 -26.24 3.69 16.68
CA THR A 53 -25.46 4.94 16.69
C THR A 53 -24.26 4.87 17.63
N GLN A 54 -24.36 4.16 18.75
CA GLN A 54 -23.22 3.91 19.64
C GLN A 54 -22.16 3.00 18.98
N LEU A 55 -22.58 1.94 18.29
CA LEU A 55 -21.68 1.08 17.51
C LEU A 55 -21.01 1.87 16.37
N LEU A 56 -21.76 2.71 15.66
CA LEU A 56 -21.22 3.59 14.64
C LEU A 56 -20.13 4.51 15.21
N LYS A 57 -20.35 5.11 16.38
CA LYS A 57 -19.34 5.95 17.05
C LYS A 57 -18.06 5.16 17.34
N GLN A 58 -18.16 3.91 17.79
CA GLN A 58 -16.98 3.06 18.01
C GLN A 58 -16.22 2.79 16.71
N LEU A 59 -16.93 2.49 15.62
CA LEU A 59 -16.29 2.27 14.31
C LEU A 59 -15.66 3.53 13.73
N ILE A 60 -16.22 4.71 14.01
CA ILE A 60 -15.60 5.99 13.64
C ILE A 60 -14.28 6.18 14.38
N VAL A 61 -14.21 5.79 15.66
CA VAL A 61 -12.96 5.82 16.43
C VAL A 61 -11.95 4.83 15.84
N GLU A 62 -12.37 3.61 15.49
CA GLU A 62 -11.51 2.63 14.79
C GLU A 62 -11.00 3.19 13.45
N HIS A 63 -11.87 3.83 12.65
CA HIS A 63 -11.51 4.47 11.39
C HIS A 63 -10.46 5.57 11.57
N LYS A 64 -10.67 6.43 12.58
CA LYS A 64 -9.72 7.49 12.91
C LYS A 64 -8.36 6.92 13.33
N ASN A 65 -8.36 5.84 14.10
CA ASN A 65 -7.12 5.16 14.50
C ASN A 65 -6.40 4.55 13.29
N ALA A 66 -7.11 3.92 12.36
CA ALA A 66 -6.54 3.39 11.12
C ALA A 66 -5.95 4.51 10.23
N ILE A 67 -6.67 5.63 10.09
CA ILE A 67 -6.15 6.82 9.39
C ILE A 67 -4.88 7.34 10.06
N ASN A 68 -4.87 7.46 11.38
CA ASN A 68 -3.71 7.94 12.13
C ASN A 68 -2.51 6.99 11.99
N PHE A 69 -2.75 5.67 12.01
CA PHE A 69 -1.72 4.66 11.78
C PHE A 69 -1.09 4.83 10.39
N ILE A 70 -1.90 4.90 9.33
CA ILE A 70 -1.39 5.04 7.96
C ILE A 70 -0.67 6.38 7.75
N ASN A 71 -1.20 7.48 8.30
CA ASN A 71 -0.55 8.80 8.22
C ASN A 71 0.79 8.81 8.97
N THR A 72 0.84 8.20 10.15
CA THR A 72 2.08 8.09 10.93
C THR A 72 3.10 7.23 10.19
N LEU A 73 2.65 6.12 9.61
CA LEU A 73 3.49 5.26 8.78
C LEU A 73 4.03 6.06 7.60
N ASN A 74 3.20 6.77 6.86
CA ASN A 74 3.63 7.60 5.73
C ASN A 74 4.65 8.67 6.15
N GLU A 75 4.39 9.42 7.24
CA GLU A 75 5.30 10.47 7.70
C GLU A 75 6.67 9.93 8.12
N LYS A 76 6.71 8.74 8.72
CA LYS A 76 7.95 8.09 9.16
C LYS A 76 8.70 7.40 8.02
N THR A 77 7.99 6.94 6.99
CA THR A 77 8.62 6.16 5.92
C THR A 77 8.77 6.90 4.61
N LYS A 78 8.16 8.07 4.40
CA LYS A 78 8.25 8.82 3.13
C LYS A 78 9.68 9.09 2.66
N SER A 79 10.59 9.43 3.58
CA SER A 79 12.01 9.66 3.25
C SER A 79 12.75 8.34 2.97
N ILE A 80 12.40 7.29 3.70
CA ILE A 80 12.98 5.95 3.52
C ILE A 80 12.55 5.37 2.17
N VAL A 81 11.26 5.47 1.83
CA VAL A 81 10.68 5.04 0.55
C VAL A 81 11.31 5.80 -0.62
N LEU A 82 11.60 7.09 -0.46
CA LEU A 82 12.32 7.85 -1.49
C LEU A 82 13.72 7.31 -1.72
N MET A 83 14.48 7.09 -0.65
CA MET A 83 15.85 6.56 -0.74
C MET A 83 15.85 5.16 -1.36
N GLU A 84 14.91 4.32 -0.94
CA GLU A 84 14.67 2.99 -1.52
C GLU A 84 14.34 3.04 -3.00
N PHE A 85 13.49 3.98 -3.43
CA PHE A 85 13.13 4.15 -4.83
C PHE A 85 14.35 4.51 -5.71
N ILE A 86 15.26 5.33 -5.20
CA ILE A 86 16.50 5.69 -5.91
C ILE A 86 17.43 4.47 -6.01
N PHE A 87 17.65 3.74 -4.91
CA PHE A 87 18.52 2.57 -4.92
C PHE A 87 17.98 1.46 -5.80
N SER A 88 16.69 1.12 -5.66
CA SER A 88 16.05 0.12 -6.49
C SER A 88 16.08 0.48 -7.98
N SER A 89 15.92 1.76 -8.35
CA SER A 89 16.10 2.21 -9.74
C SER A 89 17.55 2.03 -10.22
N MET A 90 18.54 2.30 -9.38
CA MET A 90 19.96 2.14 -9.72
C MET A 90 20.33 0.66 -9.88
N ASP A 91 19.81 -0.20 -9.01
CA ASP A 91 20.02 -1.66 -9.07
C ASP A 91 19.39 -2.25 -10.33
N VAL A 92 18.14 -1.90 -10.63
CA VAL A 92 17.44 -2.34 -11.84
C VAL A 92 18.20 -1.90 -13.10
N ALA A 93 18.65 -0.64 -13.17
CA ALA A 93 19.42 -0.15 -14.32
C ALA A 93 20.77 -0.87 -14.48
N SER A 94 21.48 -1.13 -13.37
CA SER A 94 22.79 -1.79 -13.37
C SER A 94 22.69 -3.25 -13.81
N VAL A 95 21.71 -3.98 -13.28
CA VAL A 95 21.46 -5.39 -13.62
C VAL A 95 20.98 -5.50 -15.07
N ALA A 96 20.07 -4.63 -15.50
CA ALA A 96 19.56 -4.66 -16.86
C ALA A 96 20.64 -4.35 -17.90
N ARG A 97 21.53 -3.37 -17.65
CA ARG A 97 22.71 -3.13 -18.51
C ARG A 97 23.62 -4.35 -18.59
N SER A 98 23.86 -4.99 -17.45
CA SER A 98 24.71 -6.18 -17.38
C SER A 98 24.14 -7.30 -18.25
N LEU A 99 22.82 -7.54 -18.18
CA LEU A 99 22.11 -8.49 -19.03
C LEU A 99 22.22 -8.16 -20.53
N THR A 100 22.11 -6.90 -20.93
CA THR A 100 22.16 -6.48 -22.34
C THR A 100 23.56 -6.58 -22.95
N ASN A 101 24.61 -6.23 -22.20
CA ASN A 101 25.97 -6.19 -22.75
C ASN A 101 26.56 -7.58 -23.05
N GLY A 102 25.95 -8.67 -22.56
CA GLY A 102 26.33 -10.04 -22.94
C GLY A 102 27.75 -10.47 -22.54
N THR A 103 28.51 -9.64 -21.83
CA THR A 103 29.92 -9.89 -21.42
C THR A 103 30.04 -10.88 -20.24
N ILE A 104 28.99 -11.66 -19.97
CA ILE A 104 28.84 -12.44 -18.75
C ILE A 104 28.92 -13.94 -19.09
N ASN A 105 29.65 -14.71 -18.27
CA ASN A 105 29.66 -16.17 -18.37
C ASN A 105 28.23 -16.75 -18.31
N ILE A 106 27.96 -17.78 -19.12
CA ILE A 106 26.65 -18.47 -19.18
C ILE A 106 26.19 -18.96 -17.80
N SER A 107 27.13 -19.36 -16.93
CA SER A 107 26.85 -19.77 -15.55
C SER A 107 26.36 -18.64 -14.63
N SER A 108 26.81 -17.40 -14.83
CA SER A 108 26.38 -16.25 -14.03
C SER A 108 25.18 -15.50 -14.62
N LEU A 109 24.86 -15.72 -15.89
CA LEU A 109 23.67 -15.18 -16.56
C LEU A 109 22.36 -15.60 -15.85
N GLY A 110 22.23 -16.88 -15.50
CA GLY A 110 21.04 -17.40 -14.81
C GLY A 110 20.82 -16.72 -13.44
N TRP A 111 21.89 -16.51 -12.68
CA TRP A 111 21.82 -15.83 -11.39
C TRP A 111 21.42 -14.35 -11.52
N MET A 112 21.96 -13.62 -12.51
CA MET A 112 21.58 -12.23 -12.73
C MET A 112 20.13 -12.08 -13.19
N PHE A 113 19.65 -12.99 -14.05
CA PHE A 113 18.27 -12.99 -14.49
C PHE A 113 17.29 -13.25 -13.33
N LEU A 114 17.60 -14.24 -12.47
CA LEU A 114 16.82 -14.48 -11.26
C LEU A 114 16.82 -13.26 -10.33
N PHE A 115 17.99 -12.64 -10.13
CA PHE A 115 18.11 -11.43 -9.32
C PHE A 115 17.27 -10.27 -9.87
N PHE A 116 17.27 -10.06 -11.19
CA PHE A 116 16.43 -9.06 -11.85
C PHE A 116 14.93 -9.30 -11.62
N ILE A 117 14.48 -10.55 -11.76
CA ILE A 117 13.08 -10.92 -11.49
C ILE A 117 12.72 -10.64 -10.04
N LEU A 118 13.58 -11.03 -9.09
CA LEU A 118 13.34 -10.82 -7.66
C LEU A 118 13.22 -9.33 -7.29
N LEU A 119 14.14 -8.49 -7.78
CA LEU A 119 14.05 -7.04 -7.61
C LEU A 119 12.76 -6.47 -8.21
N SER A 120 12.39 -6.94 -9.40
CA SER A 120 11.19 -6.46 -10.07
C SER A 120 9.92 -6.81 -9.29
N LEU A 121 9.86 -8.03 -8.77
CA LEU A 121 8.74 -8.54 -7.98
C LEU A 121 8.65 -7.81 -6.63
N GLN A 122 9.78 -7.48 -6.01
CA GLN A 122 9.83 -6.67 -4.79
C GLN A 122 9.22 -5.27 -4.99
N ILE A 123 9.62 -4.57 -6.05
CA ILE A 123 9.12 -3.21 -6.34
C ILE A 123 7.62 -3.26 -6.66
N PHE A 124 7.19 -4.26 -7.43
CA PHE A 124 5.78 -4.45 -7.75
C PHE A 124 4.95 -4.79 -6.50
N ALA A 125 5.44 -5.68 -5.63
CA ALA A 125 4.77 -6.04 -4.38
C ALA A 125 4.58 -4.83 -3.47
N MET A 126 5.61 -3.99 -3.31
CA MET A 126 5.51 -2.74 -2.56
C MET A 126 4.43 -1.81 -3.13
N ALA A 127 4.53 -1.53 -4.44
CA ALA A 127 3.63 -0.61 -5.12
C ALA A 127 2.17 -1.11 -5.15
N TRP A 128 1.97 -2.42 -5.19
CA TRP A 128 0.67 -3.05 -5.08
C TRP A 128 0.05 -2.81 -3.70
N ASN A 129 0.80 -3.08 -2.63
CA ASN A 129 0.31 -2.93 -1.26
C ASN A 129 -0.01 -1.47 -0.91
N THR A 130 0.81 -0.51 -1.34
CA THR A 130 0.50 0.92 -1.16
C THR A 130 -0.71 1.36 -1.98
N ASN A 131 -0.89 0.82 -3.18
CA ASN A 131 -2.07 1.07 -4.01
C ASN A 131 -3.33 0.44 -3.41
N GLU A 132 -3.24 -0.75 -2.83
CA GLU A 132 -4.36 -1.38 -2.12
C GLU A 132 -4.83 -0.51 -0.95
N ILE A 133 -3.93 0.03 -0.12
CA ILE A 133 -4.31 0.97 0.95
C ILE A 133 -5.15 2.14 0.40
N LYS A 134 -4.75 2.68 -0.77
CA LYS A 134 -5.49 3.76 -1.44
C LYS A 134 -6.88 3.33 -1.88
N ILE A 135 -7.00 2.16 -2.50
CA ILE A 135 -8.29 1.61 -2.95
C ILE A 135 -9.19 1.33 -1.75
N GLN A 136 -8.67 0.62 -0.74
CA GLN A 136 -9.42 0.28 0.47
C GLN A 136 -9.83 1.51 1.27
N SER A 137 -9.04 2.59 1.25
CA SER A 137 -9.42 3.85 1.88
C SER A 137 -10.63 4.49 1.21
N LEU A 138 -10.74 4.42 -0.12
CA LEU A 138 -11.87 5.00 -0.87
C LEU A 138 -13.13 4.15 -0.72
N ALA A 139 -12.97 2.82 -0.76
CA ALA A 139 -14.06 1.86 -0.63
C ALA A 139 -14.81 1.94 0.73
N ILE A 140 -14.26 2.64 1.73
CA ILE A 140 -14.98 2.93 2.98
C ILE A 140 -16.22 3.80 2.72
N SER A 141 -16.14 4.76 1.79
CA SER A 141 -17.30 5.58 1.42
C SER A 141 -18.40 4.71 0.81
N ASP A 142 -18.02 3.78 -0.07
CA ASP A 142 -18.95 2.88 -0.75
C ASP A 142 -19.59 1.90 0.25
N ALA A 143 -18.80 1.31 1.14
CA ALA A 143 -19.30 0.43 2.20
C ALA A 143 -20.26 1.14 3.16
N MET A 144 -20.01 2.42 3.47
CA MET A 144 -20.95 3.25 4.23
C MET A 144 -22.23 3.53 3.46
N PHE A 145 -22.14 3.76 2.15
CA PHE A 145 -23.30 4.06 1.31
C PHE A 145 -24.23 2.85 1.18
N GLU A 146 -23.66 1.66 1.07
CA GLU A 146 -24.38 0.38 1.02
C GLU A 146 -24.99 -0.05 2.37
N SER A 147 -24.56 0.57 3.47
CA SER A 147 -25.22 0.35 4.76
C SER A 147 -26.63 0.95 4.73
N SER A 148 -27.59 0.37 5.45
CA SER A 148 -28.93 0.96 5.66
C SER A 148 -28.91 2.23 6.55
N TRP A 149 -28.00 3.17 6.28
CA TRP A 149 -27.75 4.39 7.06
C TRP A 149 -28.99 5.30 7.17
N TYR A 150 -29.89 5.26 6.18
CA TYR A 150 -31.13 6.04 6.16
C TYR A 150 -32.15 5.57 7.21
N LEU A 151 -31.99 4.36 7.77
CA LEU A 151 -32.80 3.84 8.88
C LEU A 151 -32.26 4.26 10.26
N MET A 152 -31.07 4.87 10.33
CA MET A 152 -30.49 5.35 11.58
C MET A 152 -31.20 6.61 12.08
N ASP A 153 -30.97 6.95 13.34
CA ASP A 153 -31.43 8.21 13.91
C ASP A 153 -30.72 9.43 13.27
N LYS A 154 -31.23 10.63 13.56
CA LYS A 154 -30.70 11.88 12.98
C LYS A 154 -29.21 12.07 13.29
N GLU A 155 -28.75 11.65 14.47
CA GLU A 155 -27.34 11.71 14.84
C GLU A 155 -26.50 10.73 14.00
N GLY A 156 -26.94 9.48 13.85
CA GLY A 156 -26.30 8.48 13.01
C GLY A 156 -26.17 8.93 11.55
N GLN A 157 -27.25 9.47 10.96
CA GLN A 157 -27.24 9.99 9.59
C GLN A 157 -26.24 11.15 9.38
N GLN A 158 -26.11 12.04 10.37
CA GLN A 158 -25.11 13.12 10.29
C GLN A 158 -23.68 12.58 10.37
N LEU A 159 -23.44 11.61 11.26
CA LEU A 159 -22.13 10.98 11.42
C LEU A 159 -21.73 10.20 10.17
N THR A 160 -22.64 9.42 9.56
CA THR A 160 -22.34 8.69 8.32
C THR A 160 -21.94 9.63 7.19
N HIS A 161 -22.65 10.75 7.03
CA HIS A 161 -22.33 11.75 6.02
C HIS A 161 -20.94 12.36 6.22
N ILE A 162 -20.54 12.65 7.46
CA ILE A 162 -19.20 13.15 7.79
C ILE A 162 -18.13 12.11 7.42
N VAL A 163 -18.38 10.83 7.71
CA VAL A 163 -17.45 9.74 7.39
C VAL A 163 -17.30 9.57 5.89
N MET A 164 -18.40 9.60 5.12
CA MET A 164 -18.36 9.53 3.64
C MET A 164 -17.51 10.67 3.07
N MET A 165 -17.78 11.92 3.50
CA MET A 165 -17.00 13.09 3.08
C MET A 165 -15.51 12.98 3.43
N ARG A 166 -15.18 12.35 4.57
CA ARG A 166 -13.78 12.12 4.97
C ARG A 166 -13.10 11.02 4.14
N ALA A 167 -13.81 9.93 3.86
CA ALA A 167 -13.33 8.76 3.15
C ALA A 167 -13.03 9.04 1.66
N GLN A 168 -13.67 10.05 1.07
CA GLN A 168 -13.35 10.54 -0.28
C GLN A 168 -11.92 11.10 -0.42
N LYS A 169 -11.23 11.41 0.69
CA LYS A 169 -9.81 11.77 0.67
C LYS A 169 -8.96 10.50 0.80
N PRO A 170 -8.31 10.03 -0.28
CA PRO A 170 -7.58 8.77 -0.25
C PRO A 170 -6.39 8.82 0.69
N LEU A 171 -6.19 7.75 1.44
CA LEU A 171 -4.94 7.50 2.16
C LEU A 171 -3.92 6.91 1.17
N ALA A 172 -2.72 7.49 1.10
CA ALA A 172 -1.67 7.00 0.22
C ALA A 172 -0.31 7.15 0.88
N ILE A 173 0.58 6.19 0.64
CA ILE A 173 1.99 6.28 0.98
C ILE A 173 2.71 7.05 -0.12
N THR A 174 3.50 8.04 0.24
CA THR A 174 4.16 8.98 -0.70
C THR A 174 5.65 8.72 -0.82
N ILE A 175 6.18 8.88 -2.03
CA ILE A 175 7.62 8.82 -2.35
C ILE A 175 8.22 10.21 -2.11
N GLY A 176 8.49 10.56 -0.86
CA GLY A 176 8.96 11.90 -0.48
C GLY A 176 8.10 13.02 -1.11
N PRO A 177 8.69 13.98 -1.86
CA PRO A 177 7.94 15.06 -2.51
C PRO A 177 7.35 14.67 -3.88
N PHE A 178 7.62 13.47 -4.41
CA PHE A 178 7.28 13.08 -5.79
C PHE A 178 5.85 12.54 -5.96
N GLY A 179 5.07 12.47 -4.88
CA GLY A 179 3.66 12.05 -4.91
C GLY A 179 3.43 10.62 -4.40
N PRO A 180 2.21 10.08 -4.57
CA PRO A 180 1.83 8.78 -4.03
C PRO A 180 2.49 7.61 -4.77
N MET A 181 3.04 6.66 -4.02
CA MET A 181 3.55 5.40 -4.53
C MET A 181 2.39 4.51 -4.98
N THR A 182 2.24 4.36 -6.29
CA THR A 182 1.22 3.52 -6.92
C THR A 182 1.87 2.48 -7.84
N THR A 183 1.10 1.47 -8.23
CA THR A 183 1.48 0.51 -9.28
C THR A 183 1.88 1.22 -10.59
N GLN A 184 1.23 2.33 -10.92
CA GLN A 184 1.61 3.17 -12.06
C GLN A 184 3.02 3.78 -11.90
N SER A 185 3.41 4.16 -10.69
CA SER A 185 4.75 4.70 -10.41
C SER A 185 5.84 3.64 -10.66
N ALA A 186 5.58 2.39 -10.27
CA ALA A 186 6.48 1.28 -10.57
C ALA A 186 6.60 1.02 -12.08
N LEU A 187 5.50 1.06 -12.83
CA LEU A 187 5.53 0.92 -14.28
C LEU A 187 6.34 2.04 -14.96
N LEU A 188 6.21 3.27 -14.48
CA LEU A 188 7.00 4.41 -14.99
C LEU A 188 8.50 4.20 -14.76
N MET A 189 8.88 3.64 -13.62
CA MET A 189 10.27 3.29 -13.32
C MET A 189 10.82 2.25 -14.32
N PHE A 190 10.09 1.15 -14.57
CA PHE A 190 10.52 0.15 -15.56
C PHE A 190 10.56 0.72 -16.99
N LYS A 191 9.60 1.58 -17.35
CA LYS A 191 9.60 2.26 -18.65
C LYS A 191 10.84 3.14 -18.82
N ALA A 192 11.23 3.87 -17.76
CA ALA A 192 12.44 4.68 -17.76
C ALA A 192 13.70 3.81 -17.90
N ALA A 193 13.77 2.70 -17.17
CA ALA A 193 14.89 1.75 -17.28
C ALA A 193 15.00 1.15 -18.69
N TYR A 194 13.88 0.73 -19.29
CA TYR A 194 13.86 0.24 -20.68
C TYR A 194 14.30 1.32 -21.68
N SER A 195 13.80 2.55 -21.52
CA SER A 195 14.22 3.67 -22.37
C SER A 195 15.72 3.92 -22.27
N TYR A 196 16.31 3.85 -21.08
CA TYR A 196 17.75 4.01 -20.88
C TYR A 196 18.55 2.92 -21.60
N ILE A 197 18.11 1.67 -21.52
CA ILE A 197 18.73 0.54 -22.23
C ILE A 197 18.60 0.70 -23.74
N SER A 198 17.46 1.19 -24.23
CA SER A 198 17.25 1.36 -25.67
C SER A 198 18.07 2.51 -26.28
N ILE A 199 18.46 3.50 -25.47
CA ILE A 199 19.25 4.66 -25.93
C ILE A 199 20.75 4.34 -25.95
N MET A 200 21.23 3.51 -25.03
CA MET A 200 22.63 3.10 -24.88
C MET A 200 22.98 1.91 -25.77
#